data_AF-A0A932L5G0-F1
#
_entry.id   AF-A0A932L5G0-F1
#
_cell.length_a   1.000
_cell.length_b   1.000
_cell.length_c   1.000
_cell.angle_alpha   90.00
_cell.angle_beta   90.00
_cell.angle_gamma   90.00
#
_symmetry.space_group_name_H-M   'P 1'
#
loop_
_entity.id
_entity.type
_entity.pdbx_description
1 polymer ?
#
loop_
_entity_poly.entity_id
_entity_poly.type
_entity_poly.pdbx_seq_one_letter_code
_entity_poly.pdbx_strand_id
1 'polypeptide(L)'
;MTLQDAVVRLWGPVGEVVSLTVQHRGAKEPTAFDIQRALIHVDTVLGDRRHPDGTWDFFLPGGDAIAYVRVTAFSKDTVEELKSTLYRLHAKGMRALILDLRNNPGGLLQAGTQTCDLFLKRGRIVKPWQQYQN
;
A
#
# COMPACT_ATOMS: atom_id res chain seq x y z
N MET A 1 -2.96 25.34 19.14
CA MET A 1 -2.09 24.51 18.28
C MET A 1 -2.90 24.14 17.06
N THR A 2 -2.40 24.42 15.86
CA THR A 2 -3.05 23.96 14.63
C THR A 2 -2.76 22.48 14.39
N LEU A 3 -3.49 21.85 13.46
CA LEU A 3 -3.16 20.49 13.04
C LEU A 3 -1.72 20.40 12.50
N GLN A 4 -1.30 21.42 11.75
CA GLN A 4 0.04 21.46 11.17
C GLN A 4 1.12 21.51 12.25
N ASP A 5 0.94 22.35 13.28
CA ASP A 5 1.88 22.45 14.41
C ASP A 5 2.00 21.11 15.16
N ALA A 6 0.88 20.39 15.31
CA ALA A 6 0.86 19.08 15.95
C ALA A 6 1.68 18.05 15.15
N VAL A 7 1.49 18.02 13.82
CA VAL A 7 2.23 17.14 12.92
C VAL A 7 3.73 17.40 12.99
N VAL A 8 4.15 18.67 12.98
CA VAL A 8 5.57 19.04 13.09
C VAL A 8 6.20 18.54 14.38
N ARG A 9 5.47 18.58 15.51
CA ARG A 9 5.96 18.07 16.81
C ARG A 9 6.01 16.54 16.89
N LEU A 10 5.15 15.86 16.17
CA LEU A 10 5.16 14.39 16.05
C LEU A 10 6.38 13.90 15.27
N TRP A 11 6.82 14.67 14.28
CA TRP A 11 7.98 14.33 13.48
C TRP A 11 9.28 14.44 14.28
N GLY A 12 10.29 13.70 13.87
CA GLY A 12 11.59 13.66 14.51
C GLY A 12 12.45 12.50 14.00
N PRO A 13 13.68 12.37 14.49
CA PRO A 13 14.59 11.31 14.10
C PRO A 13 14.00 9.91 14.32
N VAL A 14 14.26 9.00 13.38
CA VAL A 14 13.89 7.58 13.52
C VAL A 14 14.59 6.99 14.74
N GLY A 15 13.85 6.20 15.53
CA GLY A 15 14.33 5.55 16.74
C GLY A 15 14.09 6.35 18.02
N GLU A 16 13.90 7.68 17.93
CA GLU A 16 13.56 8.51 19.10
C GLU A 16 12.11 8.33 19.53
N VAL A 17 11.84 8.56 20.81
CA VAL A 17 10.50 8.45 21.40
C VAL A 17 9.79 9.80 21.36
N VAL A 18 8.50 9.78 21.06
CA VAL A 18 7.57 10.89 21.26
C VAL A 18 6.51 10.47 22.28
N SER A 19 6.32 11.28 23.31
CA SER A 19 5.26 11.06 24.32
C SER A 19 3.99 11.78 23.90
N LEU A 20 2.87 11.06 23.86
CA LEU A 20 1.55 11.57 23.51
C LEU A 20 0.56 11.32 24.64
N THR A 21 -0.23 12.34 24.92
CA THR A 21 -1.35 12.23 25.86
C THR A 21 -2.64 12.20 25.05
N VAL A 22 -3.37 11.08 25.10
CA VAL A 22 -4.59 10.84 24.31
C VAL A 22 -5.81 10.80 25.22
N GLN A 23 -6.77 11.68 24.96
CA GLN A 23 -8.10 11.62 25.58
C GLN A 23 -9.00 10.69 24.77
N HIS A 24 -9.31 9.51 25.31
CA HIS A 24 -10.25 8.60 24.68
C HIS A 24 -11.68 9.12 24.80
N ARG A 25 -12.51 8.87 23.78
CA ARG A 25 -13.93 9.26 23.78
C ARG A 25 -14.65 8.58 24.96
N GLY A 26 -15.18 9.39 25.88
CA GLY A 26 -15.92 8.91 27.05
C GLY A 26 -15.05 8.59 28.28
N ALA A 27 -13.72 8.61 28.17
CA ALA A 27 -12.84 8.55 29.33
C ALA A 27 -12.81 9.90 30.05
N LYS A 28 -12.66 9.89 31.38
CA LYS A 28 -12.48 11.12 32.18
C LYS A 28 -11.03 11.59 32.13
N GLU A 29 -10.10 10.66 32.31
CA GLU A 29 -8.67 10.95 32.33
C GLU A 29 -8.00 10.56 30.99
N PRO A 30 -7.01 11.34 30.54
CA PRO A 30 -6.23 10.98 29.36
C PRO A 30 -5.16 9.93 29.68
N THR A 31 -4.74 9.19 28.65
CA THR A 31 -3.70 8.17 28.76
C THR A 31 -2.42 8.65 28.08
N ALA A 32 -1.27 8.45 28.72
CA ALA A 32 0.04 8.73 28.13
C ALA A 32 0.57 7.51 27.36
N PHE A 33 1.17 7.76 26.20
CA PHE A 33 1.77 6.77 25.31
C PHE A 33 3.16 7.24 24.90
N ASP A 34 4.15 6.37 25.04
CA ASP A 34 5.47 6.57 24.46
C ASP A 34 5.54 5.79 23.14
N ILE A 35 5.68 6.52 22.03
CA ILE A 35 5.72 5.94 20.69
C ILE A 35 7.12 6.14 20.13
N GLN A 36 7.76 5.04 19.71
CA GLN A 36 9.03 5.11 19.00
C GLN A 36 8.77 5.54 17.54
N ARG A 37 9.47 6.58 17.08
CA ARG A 37 9.41 7.03 15.70
C ARG A 37 10.05 5.99 14.79
N ALA A 38 9.35 5.66 13.71
CA ALA A 38 9.82 4.73 12.69
C ALA A 38 9.64 5.33 11.30
N LEU A 39 10.41 4.84 10.34
CA LEU A 39 10.09 5.08 8.93
C LEU A 39 8.77 4.37 8.62
N ILE A 40 7.72 5.13 8.34
CA ILE A 40 6.42 4.56 8.01
C ILE A 40 6.46 4.10 6.56
N HIS A 41 6.39 2.79 6.38
CA HIS A 41 6.11 2.18 5.10
C HIS A 41 4.60 2.20 4.87
N VAL A 42 4.15 2.88 3.81
CA VAL A 42 2.74 2.89 3.44
C VAL A 42 2.52 1.84 2.37
N ASP A 43 1.94 0.71 2.76
CA ASP A 43 1.63 -0.39 1.85
C ASP A 43 0.84 0.12 0.65
N THR A 44 1.32 -0.19 -0.56
CA THR A 44 0.61 0.13 -1.80
C THR A 44 -0.19 -1.04 -2.35
N VAL A 45 0.10 -2.26 -1.90
CA VAL A 45 -0.54 -3.50 -2.31
C VAL A 45 -1.39 -4.07 -1.16
N LEU A 46 -2.71 -4.03 -1.34
CA LEU A 46 -3.68 -4.41 -0.33
C LEU A 46 -4.51 -5.62 -0.78
N GLY A 47 -5.04 -6.38 0.18
CA GLY A 47 -5.98 -7.47 -0.10
C GLY A 47 -7.45 -7.04 -0.04
N ASP A 48 -8.33 -8.03 0.02
CA ASP A 48 -9.79 -7.90 0.12
C ASP A 48 -10.20 -7.45 1.52
N ARG A 49 -9.82 -8.24 2.55
CA ARG A 49 -10.20 -8.02 3.95
C ARG A 49 -8.97 -7.89 4.82
N ARG A 50 -8.98 -6.96 5.78
CA ARG A 50 -7.92 -6.84 6.78
C ARG A 50 -8.22 -7.76 7.95
N HIS A 51 -7.26 -8.59 8.33
CA HIS A 51 -7.33 -9.42 9.53
C HIS A 51 -7.09 -8.58 10.79
N PRO A 52 -7.54 -9.04 11.99
CA PRO A 52 -7.30 -8.34 13.25
C PRO A 52 -5.81 -8.16 13.59
N ASP A 53 -4.95 -9.05 13.11
CA ASP A 53 -3.50 -8.99 13.27
C ASP A 53 -2.82 -7.99 12.32
N GLY A 54 -3.61 -7.27 11.52
CA GLY A 54 -3.10 -6.31 10.56
C GLY A 54 -2.55 -6.94 9.28
N THR A 55 -2.77 -8.22 8.99
CA THR A 55 -2.46 -8.81 7.68
C THR A 55 -3.64 -8.69 6.70
N TRP A 56 -3.41 -8.98 5.43
CA TRP A 56 -4.44 -8.96 4.38
C TRP A 56 -4.86 -10.37 4.01
N ASP A 57 -6.17 -10.61 3.97
CA ASP A 57 -6.75 -11.70 3.21
C ASP A 57 -6.83 -11.28 1.74
N PHE A 58 -6.23 -12.08 0.88
CA PHE A 58 -6.17 -11.82 -0.56
C PHE A 58 -7.11 -12.72 -1.35
N PHE A 59 -7.72 -13.74 -0.74
CA PHE A 59 -8.63 -14.62 -1.47
C PHE A 59 -10.08 -14.21 -1.24
N LEU A 60 -10.81 -14.04 -2.34
CA LEU A 60 -12.24 -13.82 -2.26
C LEU A 60 -12.94 -15.06 -1.69
N PRO A 61 -14.01 -14.89 -0.89
CA PRO A 61 -14.82 -16.02 -0.44
C PRO A 61 -15.51 -16.70 -1.64
N GLY A 62 -15.77 -18.00 -1.54
CA GLY A 62 -16.52 -18.75 -2.58
C GLY A 62 -15.78 -19.92 -3.24
N GLY A 63 -14.52 -20.19 -2.88
CA GLY A 63 -13.84 -21.45 -3.22
C GLY A 63 -13.11 -21.51 -4.57
N ASP A 64 -13.23 -20.50 -5.42
CA ASP A 64 -12.60 -20.50 -6.76
C ASP A 64 -11.11 -20.13 -6.78
N ALA A 65 -10.49 -19.90 -5.62
CA ALA A 65 -9.11 -19.43 -5.48
C ALA A 65 -8.82 -18.17 -6.34
N ILE A 66 -9.79 -17.24 -6.37
CA ILE A 66 -9.66 -15.93 -6.99
C ILE A 66 -8.93 -15.03 -6.01
N ALA A 67 -7.73 -14.60 -6.37
CA ALA A 67 -7.02 -13.59 -5.63
C ALA A 67 -7.53 -12.19 -6.00
N TYR A 68 -7.63 -11.33 -5.00
CA TYR A 68 -7.95 -9.93 -5.12
C TYR A 68 -6.78 -9.12 -4.57
N VAL A 69 -6.20 -8.28 -5.42
CA VAL A 69 -5.08 -7.40 -5.08
C VAL A 69 -5.43 -5.98 -5.51
N ARG A 70 -5.43 -5.06 -4.55
CA ARG A 70 -5.68 -3.63 -4.80
C ARG A 70 -4.37 -2.86 -4.75
N VAL A 71 -4.07 -2.12 -5.81
CA VAL A 71 -2.92 -1.20 -5.86
C VAL A 71 -3.43 0.22 -5.69
N THR A 72 -3.07 0.88 -4.60
CA THR A 72 -3.60 2.22 -4.23
C THR A 72 -2.86 3.37 -4.90
N ALA A 73 -1.58 3.20 -5.20
CA ALA A 73 -0.75 4.15 -5.93
C ALA A 73 0.47 3.43 -6.51
N PHE A 74 1.11 4.03 -7.50
CA PHE A 74 2.39 3.53 -8.05
C PHE A 74 3.55 4.27 -7.37
N SER A 75 4.07 3.69 -6.29
CA SER A 75 5.23 4.18 -5.55
C SER A 75 6.50 3.39 -5.90
N LYS A 76 7.61 3.72 -5.25
CA LYS A 76 8.91 3.05 -5.47
C LYS A 76 8.87 1.56 -5.14
N ASP A 77 8.11 1.18 -4.12
CA ASP A 77 8.14 -0.19 -3.58
C ASP A 77 7.00 -1.08 -4.12
N THR A 78 6.03 -0.47 -4.82
CA THR A 78 4.82 -1.12 -5.32
C THR A 78 5.09 -2.35 -6.18
N VAL A 79 6.10 -2.28 -7.05
CA VAL A 79 6.41 -3.39 -7.97
C VAL A 79 6.90 -4.60 -7.20
N GLU A 80 7.76 -4.42 -6.19
CA GLU A 80 8.31 -5.52 -5.41
C GLU A 80 7.27 -6.09 -4.43
N GLU A 81 6.45 -5.22 -3.82
CA GLU A 81 5.29 -5.64 -3.03
C GLU A 81 4.32 -6.50 -3.85
N LEU A 82 4.01 -6.06 -5.07
CA LEU A 82 3.06 -6.75 -5.94
C LEU A 82 3.64 -8.09 -6.39
N LYS A 83 4.89 -8.08 -6.86
CA LYS A 83 5.61 -9.28 -7.29
C LYS A 83 5.67 -10.33 -6.17
N SER A 84 6.14 -9.96 -4.99
CA SER A 84 6.21 -10.87 -3.83
C SER A 84 4.83 -11.39 -3.41
N THR A 85 3.80 -10.54 -3.47
CA THR A 85 2.42 -10.94 -3.20
C THR A 85 1.92 -11.95 -4.22
N LEU A 86 2.10 -11.69 -5.52
CA LEU A 86 1.71 -12.60 -6.59
C LEU A 86 2.40 -13.97 -6.48
N TYR A 87 3.71 -14.00 -6.15
CA TYR A 87 4.41 -15.27 -5.91
C TYR A 87 3.81 -16.06 -4.75
N ARG A 88 3.51 -15.41 -3.63
CA ARG A 88 2.86 -16.08 -2.47
C ARG A 88 1.47 -16.58 -2.82
N LEU A 89 0.68 -15.82 -3.56
CA LEU A 89 -0.67 -16.21 -3.97
C LEU A 89 -0.65 -17.37 -4.96
N HIS A 90 0.28 -17.36 -5.92
CA HIS A 90 0.47 -18.46 -6.84
C HIS A 90 0.86 -19.76 -6.11
N ALA A 91 1.80 -19.69 -5.16
CA ALA A 91 2.19 -20.83 -4.32
C ALA A 91 1.03 -21.36 -3.45
N LYS A 92 0.07 -20.50 -3.09
CA LYS A 92 -1.15 -20.87 -2.36
C LYS A 92 -2.31 -21.35 -3.26
N GLY A 93 -2.07 -21.54 -4.56
CA GLY A 93 -3.06 -22.11 -5.48
C GLY A 93 -3.98 -21.10 -6.15
N MET A 94 -3.59 -19.82 -6.26
CA MET A 94 -4.33 -18.80 -7.01
C MET A 94 -4.62 -19.26 -8.45
N ARG A 95 -5.90 -19.23 -8.83
CA ARG A 95 -6.39 -19.62 -10.17
C ARG A 95 -6.74 -18.43 -11.06
N ALA A 96 -7.15 -17.32 -10.45
CA ALA A 96 -7.46 -16.07 -11.14
C ALA A 96 -7.03 -14.88 -10.27
N LEU A 97 -6.83 -13.73 -10.91
CA LEU A 97 -6.44 -12.49 -10.25
C LEU A 97 -7.39 -11.37 -10.66
N ILE A 98 -7.93 -10.67 -9.67
CA ILE A 98 -8.52 -9.34 -9.81
C ILE A 98 -7.47 -8.34 -9.35
N LEU A 99 -7.02 -7.48 -10.27
CA LEU A 99 -6.18 -6.33 -9.98
C LEU A 99 -7.06 -5.08 -9.88
N ASP A 100 -7.34 -4.60 -8.68
CA ASP A 100 -8.15 -3.41 -8.45
C ASP A 100 -7.28 -2.14 -8.44
N LEU A 101 -7.56 -1.25 -9.40
CA LEU A 101 -6.93 0.06 -9.55
C LEU A 101 -7.91 1.22 -9.29
N ARG A 102 -9.09 0.95 -8.74
CA ARG A 102 -10.04 2.01 -8.39
C ARG A 102 -9.45 2.94 -7.35
N ASN A 103 -9.67 4.25 -7.54
CA ASN A 103 -9.11 5.32 -6.72
C ASN A 103 -7.58 5.35 -6.67
N ASN A 104 -6.90 4.73 -7.64
CA ASN A 104 -5.47 4.87 -7.83
C ASN A 104 -5.20 6.11 -8.73
N PRO A 105 -4.61 7.20 -8.19
CA PRO A 105 -4.38 8.43 -8.96
C PRO A 105 -3.19 8.31 -9.94
N GLY A 106 -2.52 7.15 -9.98
CA GLY A 106 -1.28 6.93 -10.72
C GLY A 106 -0.07 6.97 -9.80
N GLY A 107 1.01 7.60 -10.27
CA GLY A 107 2.28 7.69 -9.57
C GLY A 107 3.46 7.59 -10.53
N LEU A 108 4.52 6.91 -10.10
CA LEU A 108 5.73 6.74 -10.89
C LEU A 108 5.43 5.95 -12.17
N LEU A 109 5.66 6.57 -13.33
CA LEU A 109 5.48 5.93 -14.64
C LEU A 109 6.25 4.61 -14.73
N GLN A 110 7.49 4.60 -14.22
CA GLN A 110 8.33 3.41 -14.20
C GLN A 110 7.69 2.26 -13.42
N ALA A 111 7.11 2.54 -12.24
CA ALA A 111 6.42 1.52 -11.45
C ALA A 111 5.17 1.00 -12.15
N GLY A 112 4.44 1.88 -12.86
CA GLY A 112 3.34 1.48 -13.74
C GLY A 112 3.79 0.54 -14.87
N THR A 113 4.86 0.90 -15.59
CA THR A 113 5.38 0.05 -16.68
C THR A 113 5.91 -1.28 -16.18
N GLN A 114 6.67 -1.29 -15.07
CA GLN A 114 7.20 -2.51 -14.48
C GLN A 114 6.09 -3.42 -13.92
N THR A 115 4.97 -2.84 -13.46
CA THR A 115 3.79 -3.62 -13.10
C THR A 115 3.23 -4.36 -14.31
N CYS A 116 3.17 -3.73 -15.49
CA CYS A 116 2.74 -4.39 -16.72
C CYS A 116 3.68 -5.55 -17.12
N ASP A 117 4.99 -5.40 -16.91
CA ASP A 117 5.99 -6.45 -17.19
C ASP A 117 5.78 -7.73 -16.38
N LEU A 118 5.08 -7.66 -15.24
CA LEU A 118 4.71 -8.86 -14.46
C LEU A 118 3.70 -9.75 -15.18
N PHE A 119 2.95 -9.22 -16.15
CA PHE A 119 1.87 -9.91 -16.83
C PHE A 119 2.11 -10.09 -18.33
N LEU A 120 2.83 -9.16 -18.96
CA LEU A 120 3.02 -9.12 -20.40
C LEU A 120 4.38 -9.71 -20.78
N LYS A 121 4.38 -10.78 -21.60
CA LYS A 121 5.63 -11.43 -22.04
C LYS A 121 6.48 -10.56 -22.97
N ARG A 122 5.84 -9.69 -23.75
CA ARG A 122 6.43 -8.82 -24.77
C ARG A 122 5.38 -7.87 -25.30
N GLY A 123 5.84 -6.72 -25.79
CA GLY A 123 4.98 -5.71 -26.38
C GLY A 123 5.35 -4.32 -25.87
N ARG A 124 4.82 -3.31 -26.55
CA ARG A 124 5.02 -1.91 -26.16
C ARG A 124 3.96 -1.54 -25.14
N ILE A 125 4.39 -1.18 -23.93
CA ILE A 125 3.48 -0.84 -22.82
C ILE A 125 2.88 0.56 -22.99
N VAL A 126 3.71 1.58 -23.24
CA VAL A 126 3.26 2.97 -23.37
C VAL A 126 4.15 3.73 -24.36
N LYS A 127 3.58 4.71 -25.07
CA LYS A 127 4.34 5.72 -25.80
C LYS A 127 4.10 7.09 -25.19
N PRO A 128 5.16 7.86 -24.86
CA PRO A 128 5.01 9.25 -24.51
C PRO A 128 4.42 10.04 -25.69
N TRP A 129 3.48 10.94 -25.40
CA TRP A 129 2.80 11.77 -26.40
C TRP A 129 3.74 12.69 -27.20
N GLN A 130 4.93 12.99 -26.69
CA GLN A 130 5.95 13.82 -27.36
C GLN A 130 6.44 13.25 -28.71
N GLN A 131 6.23 11.95 -28.96
CA GLN A 131 6.64 11.32 -30.22
C GLN A 131 5.67 11.53 -31.40
N TYR A 132 4.58 12.29 -31.19
CA TYR A 132 3.57 12.60 -32.22
C TYR A 132 3.66 14.03 -32.78
N GLN A 133 4.70 14.80 -32.42
CA GLN A 133 4.91 16.18 -32.90
C GLN A 133 5.98 16.32 -34.00
N ASN A 134 6.46 15.22 -34.58
CA ASN A 134 7.36 15.21 -35.73
C ASN A 134 6.74 14.44 -36.90
#